data_AF-A0A800IJ86-F1
#
_entry.id   AF-A0A800IJ86-F1
#
_cell.length_a   1.000
_cell.length_b   1.000
_cell.length_c   1.000
_cell.angle_alpha   90.00
_cell.angle_beta   90.00
_cell.angle_gamma   90.00
#
_symmetry.space_group_name_H-M   'P 1'
#
loop_
_entity.id
_entity.type
_entity.pdbx_description
1 polymer ?
#
loop_
_entity_poly.entity_id
_entity_poly.type
_entity_poly.pdbx_seq_one_letter_code
_entity_poly.pdbx_strand_id
1 'polypeptide(L)'
;AALHPPGPLNSAYGTSKVALNQFTRHLAAELINTGVTANVIHPGDVKTDMWAAIRDGANLLGPEAAAYRAWVQWVDETGGDPPGKAADLILKLMGEESAEVSGRFLWIEDGLQAPIASWDTASDAPPGDDD
;
A
#
# COMPACT_ATOMS: atom_id res chain seq x y z
N ALA A 1 4.97 5.01 -3.36
CA ALA A 1 4.58 4.15 -2.21
C ALA A 1 5.59 3.01 -2.01
N ALA A 2 5.41 2.13 -1.02
CA ALA A 2 6.38 1.11 -0.56
C ALA A 2 6.98 0.21 -1.67
N LEU A 3 6.26 0.02 -2.78
CA LEU A 3 6.68 -0.81 -3.91
C LEU A 3 7.07 0.00 -5.16
N HIS A 4 7.14 1.33 -5.07
CA HIS A 4 7.59 2.18 -6.17
C HIS A 4 9.11 2.38 -6.11
N PRO A 5 9.75 2.70 -7.26
CA PRO A 5 11.15 3.08 -7.28
C PRO A 5 11.45 4.20 -6.27
N PRO A 6 12.57 4.12 -5.53
CA PRO A 6 12.95 5.15 -4.56
C PRO A 6 13.25 6.48 -5.26
N GLY A 7 13.03 7.58 -4.54
CA GLY A 7 13.27 8.94 -5.03
C GLY A 7 13.60 9.91 -3.90
N PRO A 8 14.08 11.13 -4.24
CA PRO A 8 14.39 12.16 -3.25
C PRO A 8 13.14 12.55 -2.46
N LEU A 9 13.33 13.14 -1.28
CA LEU A 9 12.26 13.71 -0.43
C LEU A 9 11.19 12.69 0.05
N ASN A 10 11.40 11.39 -0.14
CA ASN A 10 10.46 10.33 0.25
C ASN A 10 11.11 9.21 1.08
N SER A 11 12.38 9.32 1.46
CA SER A 11 13.12 8.21 2.10
C SER A 11 12.46 7.75 3.40
N ALA A 12 12.20 8.65 4.35
CA ALA A 12 11.58 8.29 5.63
C ALA A 12 10.19 7.66 5.45
N TYR A 13 9.33 8.27 4.64
CA TYR A 13 7.98 7.77 4.39
C TYR A 13 8.02 6.42 3.64
N GLY A 14 8.75 6.33 2.54
CA GLY A 14 8.94 5.12 1.75
C GLY A 14 9.48 3.96 2.59
N THR A 15 10.56 4.18 3.34
CA THR A 15 11.15 3.17 4.23
C THR A 15 10.15 2.73 5.30
N SER A 16 9.41 3.65 5.92
CA SER A 16 8.41 3.28 6.94
C SER A 16 7.30 2.37 6.37
N LYS A 17 6.86 2.61 5.13
CA LYS A 17 5.82 1.80 4.48
C LYS A 17 6.35 0.45 4.00
N VAL A 18 7.61 0.36 3.58
CA VAL A 18 8.29 -0.93 3.33
C VAL A 18 8.39 -1.75 4.62
N ALA A 19 8.78 -1.11 5.73
CA ALA A 19 8.85 -1.77 7.03
C ALA A 19 7.46 -2.26 7.49
N LEU A 20 6.41 -1.47 7.28
CA LEU A 20 5.02 -1.88 7.57
C LEU A 20 4.61 -3.13 6.78
N ASN A 21 4.98 -3.21 5.49
CA ASN A 21 4.71 -4.39 4.67
C ASN A 21 5.39 -5.63 5.25
N GLN A 22 6.68 -5.56 5.57
CA GLN A 22 7.42 -6.69 6.13
C GLN A 22 6.93 -7.07 7.53
N PHE A 23 6.63 -6.09 8.37
CA PHE A 23 6.03 -6.30 9.68
C PHE A 23 4.71 -7.07 9.59
N THR A 24 3.84 -6.69 8.65
CA THR A 24 2.55 -7.36 8.42
C THR A 24 2.75 -8.84 8.01
N ARG A 25 3.79 -9.14 7.22
CA ARG A 25 4.13 -10.53 6.85
C ARG A 25 4.58 -11.37 8.05
N HIS A 26 5.41 -10.80 8.92
CA HIS A 26 5.81 -11.48 10.17
C HIS A 26 4.61 -11.69 11.08
N LEU A 27 3.78 -10.66 11.27
CA LEU A 27 2.58 -10.75 12.08
C LEU A 27 1.63 -11.83 11.55
N ALA A 28 1.42 -11.92 10.24
CA ALA A 28 0.61 -12.98 9.64
C ALA A 28 1.16 -14.38 9.91
N ALA A 29 2.48 -14.58 9.85
CA ALA A 29 3.12 -15.86 10.16
C ALA A 29 3.02 -16.21 11.66
N GLU A 30 3.12 -15.23 12.55
CA GLU A 30 2.97 -15.41 14.00
C GLU A 30 1.52 -15.73 14.41
N LEU A 31 0.53 -15.32 13.60
CA LEU A 31 -0.90 -15.50 13.86
C LEU A 31 -1.48 -16.81 13.27
N ILE A 32 -0.66 -17.67 12.66
CA ILE A 32 -1.12 -18.97 12.13
C ILE A 32 -1.81 -19.76 13.26
N ASN A 33 -2.96 -20.38 12.95
CA ASN A 33 -3.82 -21.14 13.88
C ASN A 33 -4.47 -20.33 15.02
N THR A 34 -4.42 -19.00 14.98
CA THR A 34 -5.11 -18.15 15.98
C THR A 34 -6.53 -17.75 15.58
N GLY A 35 -6.88 -17.89 14.30
CA GLY A 35 -8.11 -17.36 13.72
C GLY A 35 -8.07 -15.85 13.42
N VAL A 36 -6.91 -15.21 13.55
CA VAL A 36 -6.71 -13.78 13.23
C VAL A 36 -5.85 -13.64 11.97
N THR A 37 -6.26 -12.77 11.05
CA THR A 37 -5.47 -12.41 9.86
C THR A 37 -4.84 -11.02 9.98
N ALA A 38 -3.76 -10.79 9.25
CA ALA A 38 -3.09 -9.49 9.20
C ALA A 38 -2.76 -9.11 7.76
N ASN A 39 -3.24 -7.97 7.28
CA ASN A 39 -2.99 -7.48 5.92
C ASN A 39 -2.69 -5.98 5.93
N VAL A 40 -2.09 -5.50 4.85
CA VAL A 40 -1.86 -4.08 4.60
C VAL A 40 -2.54 -3.71 3.29
N ILE A 41 -3.10 -2.50 3.23
CA ILE A 41 -3.78 -2.01 2.04
C ILE A 41 -3.07 -0.79 1.45
N HIS A 42 -3.11 -0.67 0.13
CA HIS A 42 -2.92 0.58 -0.59
C HIS A 42 -4.29 1.24 -0.80
N PRO A 43 -4.58 2.35 -0.12
CA PRO A 43 -5.91 2.95 -0.11
C PRO A 43 -6.26 3.72 -1.40
N GLY A 44 -5.35 3.79 -2.36
CA GLY A 44 -5.44 4.66 -3.53
C GLY A 44 -4.87 6.05 -3.28
N ASP A 45 -5.06 6.95 -4.23
CA ASP A 45 -4.62 8.35 -4.14
C ASP A 45 -5.76 9.24 -3.64
N VAL A 46 -6.00 9.19 -2.33
CA VAL A 46 -7.13 9.89 -1.71
C VAL A 46 -6.75 11.34 -1.37
N LYS A 47 -7.63 12.29 -1.75
CA LYS A 47 -7.54 13.70 -1.37
C LYS A 47 -7.80 13.90 0.13
N THR A 48 -6.77 13.67 0.93
CA THR A 48 -6.77 13.82 2.40
C THR A 48 -6.08 15.12 2.83
N ASP A 49 -6.13 15.43 4.13
CA ASP A 49 -5.32 16.51 4.71
C ASP A 49 -3.82 16.29 4.50
N MET A 50 -3.36 15.03 4.46
CA MET A 50 -1.97 14.70 4.12
C MET A 50 -1.63 15.11 2.69
N TRP A 51 -2.53 14.88 1.73
CA TRP A 51 -2.36 15.37 0.36
C TRP A 51 -2.29 16.90 0.32
N ALA A 52 -3.16 17.60 1.04
CA ALA A 52 -3.16 19.06 1.11
C ALA A 52 -1.85 19.61 1.70
N ALA A 53 -1.33 18.99 2.76
CA ALA A 53 -0.04 19.34 3.34
C ALA A 53 1.13 19.12 2.37
N ILE A 54 1.11 18.04 1.59
CA ILE A 54 2.12 17.78 0.54
C ILE A 54 2.02 18.82 -0.58
N ARG A 55 0.81 19.18 -1.05
CA ARG A 55 0.60 20.24 -2.04
C ARG A 55 1.22 21.56 -1.58
N ASP A 56 0.89 21.98 -0.37
CA ASP A 56 1.32 23.27 0.16
C ASP A 56 2.84 23.27 0.42
N GLY A 57 3.38 22.17 0.92
CA GLY A 57 4.82 21.99 1.15
C GLY A 57 5.64 21.90 -0.12
N ALA A 58 5.16 21.21 -1.17
CA ALA A 58 5.90 20.99 -2.42
C ALA A 58 6.15 22.30 -3.21
N ASN A 59 5.32 23.32 -3.00
CA ASN A 59 5.50 24.65 -3.60
C ASN A 59 6.65 25.45 -2.95
N LEU A 60 7.10 25.06 -1.76
CA LEU A 60 8.19 25.70 -1.02
C LEU A 60 9.54 25.01 -1.25
N LEU A 61 9.57 23.92 -2.01
CA LEU A 61 10.75 23.08 -2.24
C LEU A 61 11.36 23.29 -3.63
N GLY A 62 12.64 22.96 -3.74
CA GLY A 62 13.43 23.08 -4.97
C GLY A 62 13.02 22.15 -6.12
N PRO A 63 13.87 22.03 -7.16
CA PRO A 63 13.62 21.18 -8.32
C PRO A 63 13.34 19.71 -7.98
N GLU A 64 13.89 19.20 -6.87
CA GLU A 64 13.74 17.82 -6.39
C GLU A 64 12.28 17.45 -6.09
N ALA A 65 11.42 18.43 -5.80
CA ALA A 65 9.99 18.24 -5.54
C ALA A 65 9.14 18.16 -6.82
N ALA A 66 9.75 18.12 -8.02
CA ALA A 66 9.02 18.03 -9.28
C ALA A 66 8.04 16.84 -9.33
N ALA A 67 8.45 15.67 -8.85
CA ALA A 67 7.60 14.48 -8.80
C ALA A 67 6.39 14.67 -7.86
N TYR A 68 6.59 15.32 -6.70
CA TYR A 68 5.50 15.62 -5.78
C TYR A 68 4.51 16.62 -6.39
N ARG A 69 4.99 17.69 -7.06
CA ARG A 69 4.12 18.65 -7.74
C ARG A 69 3.31 18.00 -8.85
N ALA A 70 3.93 17.14 -9.65
CA ALA A 70 3.25 16.40 -10.70
C ALA A 70 2.17 15.46 -10.14
N TRP A 71 2.49 14.71 -9.08
CA TRP A 71 1.52 13.85 -8.40
C TRP A 71 0.36 14.64 -7.80
N VAL A 72 0.64 15.76 -7.12
CA VAL A 72 -0.36 16.66 -6.56
C VAL A 72 -1.32 17.16 -7.65
N GLN A 73 -0.77 17.67 -8.77
CA GLN A 73 -1.57 18.14 -9.89
C GLN A 73 -2.43 17.03 -10.48
N TRP A 74 -1.86 15.84 -10.69
CA TRP A 74 -2.59 14.70 -11.23
C TRP A 74 -3.75 14.23 -10.33
N VAL A 75 -3.52 14.17 -9.01
CA VAL A 75 -4.61 13.90 -8.04
C VAL A 75 -5.65 15.03 -8.06
N ASP A 76 -5.23 16.28 -8.29
CA ASP A 76 -6.17 17.39 -8.40
C ASP A 76 -7.10 17.26 -9.61
N GLU A 77 -6.51 16.99 -10.78
CA GLU A 77 -7.18 16.83 -12.08
C GLU A 77 -8.12 15.61 -12.12
N THR A 78 -7.71 14.49 -11.52
CA THR A 78 -8.52 13.26 -11.46
C THR A 78 -9.59 13.29 -10.38
N GLY A 79 -9.46 14.18 -9.39
CA GLY A 79 -10.29 14.20 -8.19
C GLY A 79 -9.84 13.24 -7.09
N GLY A 80 -8.82 12.41 -7.33
CA GLY A 80 -8.36 11.36 -6.41
C GLY A 80 -9.32 10.17 -6.32
N ASP A 81 -8.87 9.12 -5.64
CA ASP A 81 -9.71 7.96 -5.33
C ASP A 81 -10.71 8.30 -4.22
N PRO A 82 -11.99 7.93 -4.35
CA PRO A 82 -12.96 8.08 -3.27
C PRO A 82 -12.56 7.26 -2.03
N PRO A 83 -12.60 7.82 -0.81
CA PRO A 83 -12.27 7.07 0.41
C PRO A 83 -13.19 5.87 0.64
N GLY A 84 -14.40 5.89 0.07
CA GLY A 84 -15.33 4.75 0.07
C GLY A 84 -14.69 3.47 -0.48
N LYS A 85 -13.86 3.55 -1.52
CA LYS A 85 -13.21 2.36 -2.09
C LYS A 85 -12.24 1.67 -1.12
N ALA A 86 -11.54 2.45 -0.29
CA ALA A 86 -10.69 1.91 0.76
C ALA A 86 -11.54 1.26 1.86
N ALA A 87 -12.68 1.86 2.21
CA ALA A 87 -13.63 1.28 3.15
C ALA A 87 -14.24 -0.03 2.61
N ASP A 88 -14.61 -0.09 1.33
CA ASP A 88 -15.14 -1.28 0.68
C ASP A 88 -14.15 -2.44 0.73
N LEU A 89 -12.86 -2.18 0.46
CA LEU A 89 -11.80 -3.18 0.60
C LEU A 89 -11.68 -3.69 2.05
N ILE A 90 -11.73 -2.79 3.04
CA ILE A 90 -11.69 -3.17 4.46
C ILE A 90 -12.89 -4.05 4.81
N LEU A 91 -14.10 -3.67 4.39
CA LEU A 91 -15.32 -4.44 4.64
C LEU A 91 -15.23 -5.85 4.01
N LYS A 92 -14.72 -5.95 2.78
CA LYS A 92 -14.46 -7.23 2.11
C LYS A 92 -13.47 -8.11 2.89
N LEU A 93 -12.41 -7.50 3.43
CA LEU A 93 -11.43 -8.23 4.26
C LEU A 93 -12.00 -8.72 5.60
N MET A 94 -13.08 -8.10 6.07
CA MET A 94 -13.81 -8.54 7.27
C MET A 94 -14.86 -9.62 6.99
N GLY A 95 -15.14 -9.92 5.71
CA GLY A 95 -16.09 -10.96 5.29
C GLY A 95 -15.51 -12.38 5.40
N GLU A 96 -16.40 -13.37 5.51
CA GLU A 96 -16.02 -14.80 5.61
C GLU A 96 -15.26 -15.27 4.36
N GLU A 97 -15.54 -14.68 3.19
CA GLU A 97 -14.84 -14.97 1.94
C GLU A 97 -13.34 -14.61 1.98
N SER A 98 -12.94 -13.77 2.92
CA SER A 98 -11.55 -13.33 3.10
C SER A 98 -10.88 -13.97 4.32
N ALA A 99 -11.49 -14.98 4.94
CA ALA A 99 -10.97 -15.61 6.17
C ALA A 99 -9.54 -16.16 6.02
N GLU A 100 -9.16 -16.59 4.82
CA GLU A 100 -7.83 -17.12 4.51
C GLU A 100 -6.87 -16.07 3.92
N VAL A 101 -7.32 -14.83 3.73
CA VAL A 101 -6.49 -13.75 3.22
C VAL A 101 -5.66 -13.19 4.37
N SER A 102 -4.39 -13.59 4.44
CA SER A 102 -3.44 -13.09 5.45
C SER A 102 -2.06 -12.84 4.85
N GLY A 103 -1.34 -11.90 5.43
CA GLY A 103 0.00 -11.51 5.04
C GLY A 103 0.07 -10.96 3.63
N ARG A 104 -0.90 -10.13 3.21
CA ARG A 104 -0.97 -9.56 1.85
C ARG A 104 -0.86 -8.04 1.83
N PHE A 105 -0.44 -7.54 0.66
CA PHE A 105 -0.53 -6.14 0.24
C PHE A 105 -1.61 -6.01 -0.83
N LEU A 106 -2.71 -5.36 -0.49
CA LEU A 106 -3.94 -5.34 -1.27
C LEU A 106 -4.26 -3.93 -1.76
N TRP A 107 -4.77 -3.81 -2.98
CA TRP A 107 -5.16 -2.52 -3.55
C TRP A 107 -6.68 -2.39 -3.57
N ILE A 108 -7.16 -1.15 -3.52
CA ILE A 108 -8.55 -0.84 -3.83
C ILE A 108 -8.91 -1.29 -5.25
N GLU A 109 -10.18 -1.65 -5.45
CA GLU A 109 -10.72 -1.98 -6.76
C GLU A 109 -10.93 -0.72 -7.61
N ASP A 110 -10.65 -0.83 -8.91
CA ASP A 110 -10.75 0.26 -9.89
C ASP A 110 -10.05 1.57 -9.47
N GLY A 111 -8.91 1.47 -8.79
CA GLY A 111 -8.11 2.63 -8.37
C GLY A 111 -7.50 3.39 -9.54
N LEU A 112 -7.13 4.66 -9.33
CA LEU A 112 -6.48 5.48 -10.36
C LEU A 112 -5.13 4.89 -10.83
N GLN A 113 -4.39 4.26 -9.92
CA GLN A 113 -3.15 3.55 -10.24
C GLN A 113 -3.42 2.07 -10.50
N ALA A 114 -2.68 1.52 -11.48
CA ALA A 114 -2.64 0.07 -11.67
C ALA A 114 -2.03 -0.60 -10.42
N PRO A 115 -2.63 -1.69 -9.93
CA PRO A 115 -2.14 -2.35 -8.74
C PRO A 115 -0.78 -3.00 -8.99
N ILE A 116 0.13 -2.85 -8.03
CA ILE A 116 1.35 -3.64 -7.97
C ILE A 116 1.00 -4.94 -7.24
N ALA A 117 1.34 -6.08 -7.85
CA ALA A 117 1.14 -7.38 -7.24
C ALA A 117 1.75 -7.42 -5.83
N SER A 118 1.10 -8.18 -4.95
CA SER A 118 1.71 -8.53 -3.66
C SER A 118 2.96 -9.39 -3.89
N TRP A 119 3.58 -9.84 -2.81
CA TRP A 119 4.62 -10.86 -2.91
C TRP A 119 4.00 -12.23 -3.17
N ASP A 120 4.78 -13.09 -3.82
CA ASP A 120 4.45 -14.51 -3.97
C ASP A 120 4.27 -15.14 -2.57
N THR A 121 3.35 -16.09 -2.48
CA THR A 121 3.40 -17.04 -1.36
C THR A 121 4.68 -17.83 -1.51
N ALA A 122 5.55 -17.79 -0.51
CA ALA A 122 6.62 -18.76 -0.45
C ALA A 122 5.99 -20.16 -0.57
N SER A 123 6.49 -20.96 -1.49
CA SER A 123 6.24 -22.40 -1.44
C SER A 123 6.95 -22.88 -0.18
N ASP A 124 6.24 -23.55 0.72
CA ASP A 124 6.81 -24.16 1.93
C ASP A 124 7.78 -25.32 1.62
N ALA A 125 8.08 -25.59 0.35
CA ALA A 125 9.09 -26.58 -0.02
C ALA A 125 10.47 -26.13 0.50
N PRO A 126 11.13 -26.95 1.34
CA PRO A 126 12.53 -26.76 1.66
C PRO A 126 13.36 -26.74 0.36
N PRO A 127 14.50 -26.03 0.32
CA PRO A 127 15.42 -26.20 -0.80
C PRO A 127 15.97 -27.64 -0.77
N GLY A 128 15.46 -28.53 -1.64
CA GLY A 128 16.00 -29.88 -1.81
C GLY A 128 15.04 -31.04 -2.11
N ASP A 129 13.72 -30.86 -2.07
CA ASP A 129 12.76 -31.95 -2.33
C ASP A 129 12.21 -31.95 -3.78
N ASP A 130 13.09 -31.79 -4.76
CA ASP A 130 12.80 -32.16 -6.15
C ASP A 130 13.40 -33.57 -6.39
N ASP A 131 12.65 -34.62 -6.03
CA ASP A 131 12.91 -36.01 -6.45
C ASP A 131 12.34 -36.28 -7.86
#